data_AF-A0A9D1EVL9-F1
#
_entry.id   AF-A0A9D1EVL9-F1
#
_cell.length_a   1.000
_cell.length_b   1.000
_cell.length_c   1.000
_cell.angle_alpha   90.00
_cell.angle_beta   90.00
_cell.angle_gamma   90.00
#
_symmetry.space_group_name_H-M   'P 1'
#
loop_
_entity.id
_entity.type
_entity.pdbx_description
1 polymer ?
#
loop_
_entity_poly.entity_id
_entity_poly.type
_entity_poly.pdbx_seq_one_letter_code
_entity_poly.pdbx_strand_id
1 'polypeptide(L)'
;MADILKEQHNKKYNDYVKQVTPVHSLPANMAKAFVTGGAICVIGQAILNICEDMGLDRDASAGWCSILLILASVLLTGLNLYPKLAKFGGAGTLVPITGFANSVAAPAIEFHKEGFVFGVGCKIFSIAGPVILYGVFTSWVLGFGYWILKIINLV
;
A
#
# COMPACT_ATOMS: atom_id res chain seq x y z
N MET A 1 16.71 -41.30 -9.74
CA MET A 1 17.27 -40.62 -10.94
C MET A 1 16.44 -39.39 -11.34
N ALA A 2 15.11 -39.50 -11.41
CA ALA A 2 14.21 -38.42 -11.83
C ALA A 2 14.22 -37.19 -10.90
N ASP A 3 14.31 -37.38 -9.58
CA ASP A 3 14.30 -36.26 -8.62
C ASP A 3 15.58 -35.41 -8.67
N ILE A 4 16.74 -36.04 -8.90
CA ILE A 4 18.04 -35.37 -9.06
C ILE A 4 18.04 -34.53 -10.34
N LEU A 5 17.46 -35.03 -11.43
CA LEU A 5 17.29 -34.28 -12.68
C LEU A 5 16.38 -33.06 -12.51
N LYS A 6 15.31 -33.19 -11.72
CA LYS A 6 14.37 -32.10 -11.41
C LYS A 6 15.05 -31.00 -10.58
N GLU A 7 15.85 -31.38 -9.59
CA GLU A 7 16.61 -30.44 -8.76
C GLU A 7 17.71 -29.72 -9.58
N GLN A 8 18.40 -30.43 -10.47
CA GLN A 8 19.38 -29.83 -11.39
C GLN A 8 18.74 -28.87 -12.40
N HIS A 9 17.56 -29.20 -12.92
CA HIS A 9 16.81 -28.31 -13.82
C HIS A 9 16.34 -27.06 -13.07
N ASN A 10 15.82 -27.19 -11.84
CA ASN A 10 15.44 -26.06 -11.01
C ASN A 10 16.64 -25.17 -10.64
N LYS A 11 17.82 -25.74 -10.39
CA LYS A 11 19.05 -24.95 -10.16
C LYS A 11 19.47 -24.17 -11.40
N LYS A 12 19.56 -24.82 -12.57
CA LYS A 12 19.87 -24.15 -13.84
C LYS A 12 18.85 -23.09 -14.21
N TYR A 13 17.56 -23.34 -13.94
CA TYR A 13 16.50 -22.37 -14.15
C TYR A 13 16.64 -21.18 -13.18
N ASN A 14 16.92 -21.41 -11.91
CA ASN A 14 17.18 -20.33 -10.94
C ASN A 14 18.44 -19.52 -11.28
N ASP A 15 19.50 -20.16 -11.79
CA ASP A 15 20.73 -19.48 -12.18
C ASP A 15 20.53 -18.66 -13.46
N TYR A 16 19.76 -19.18 -14.42
CA TYR A 16 19.31 -18.42 -15.59
C TYR A 16 18.43 -17.24 -15.19
N VAL A 17 17.46 -17.45 -14.29
CA VAL A 17 16.61 -16.37 -13.74
C VAL A 17 17.46 -15.33 -13.03
N LYS A 18 18.47 -15.71 -12.24
CA LYS A 18 19.39 -14.75 -11.60
C LYS A 18 20.26 -13.96 -12.59
N GLN A 19 20.61 -14.54 -13.74
CA GLN A 19 21.38 -13.85 -14.79
C GLN A 19 20.52 -12.90 -15.62
N VAL A 20 19.25 -13.24 -15.87
CA VAL A 20 18.32 -12.45 -16.67
C VAL A 20 17.57 -11.41 -15.83
N THR A 21 17.40 -11.66 -14.53
CA THR A 21 16.79 -10.69 -13.62
C THR A 21 17.82 -9.61 -13.30
N PRO A 22 17.56 -8.33 -13.61
CA PRO A 22 18.49 -7.25 -13.30
C PRO A 22 18.71 -7.20 -11.77
N VAL A 23 19.94 -7.48 -11.34
CA VAL A 23 20.39 -7.27 -9.97
C VAL A 23 20.47 -5.77 -9.71
N HIS A 24 19.31 -5.15 -9.50
CA HIS A 24 19.28 -3.78 -9.00
C HIS A 24 19.97 -3.77 -7.64
N SER A 25 20.90 -2.84 -7.43
CA SER A 25 21.59 -2.71 -6.16
C SER A 25 20.57 -2.45 -5.05
N LEU A 26 20.34 -3.48 -4.22
CA LEU A 26 19.48 -3.43 -3.03
C LEU A 26 19.68 -2.12 -2.24
N PRO A 27 20.92 -1.68 -1.92
CA PRO A 27 21.11 -0.43 -1.18
C PRO A 27 20.64 0.82 -1.95
N ALA A 28 20.77 0.86 -3.28
CA ALA A 28 20.32 2.01 -4.07
C ALA A 28 18.79 2.07 -4.18
N ASN A 29 18.12 0.91 -4.29
CA ASN A 29 16.66 0.85 -4.27
C ASN A 29 16.09 1.13 -2.89
N MET A 30 16.75 0.66 -1.84
CA MET A 30 16.40 0.99 -0.45
C MET A 30 16.57 2.48 -0.18
N ALA A 31 17.66 3.10 -0.64
CA ALA A 31 17.86 4.54 -0.51
C ALA A 31 16.78 5.34 -1.25
N LYS A 32 16.44 4.96 -2.48
CA LYS A 32 15.34 5.60 -3.23
C LYS A 32 13.99 5.43 -2.52
N ALA A 33 13.68 4.23 -2.04
CA ALA A 33 12.45 3.96 -1.30
C ALA A 33 12.39 4.73 0.03
N PHE A 34 13.52 4.86 0.74
CA PHE A 34 13.60 5.64 1.96
C PHE A 34 13.37 7.13 1.69
N VAL A 35 14.00 7.68 0.64
CA VAL A 35 13.83 9.10 0.28
C VAL A 35 12.41 9.38 -0.18
N THR A 36 11.80 8.53 -1.02
CA THR A 36 10.42 8.77 -1.48
C THR A 36 9.40 8.55 -0.38
N GLY A 37 9.55 7.52 0.46
CA GLY A 37 8.70 7.30 1.62
C GLY A 37 8.83 8.43 2.65
N GLY A 38 10.06 8.84 2.94
CA GLY A 38 10.36 9.97 3.83
C GLY A 38 9.77 11.28 3.33
N ALA A 39 9.86 11.57 2.03
CA ALA A 39 9.23 12.75 1.42
C ALA A 39 7.71 12.74 1.59
N ILE A 40 7.04 11.60 1.39
CA ILE A 40 5.58 11.47 1.61
C ILE A 40 5.24 11.71 3.08
N CYS A 41 6.04 11.18 4.02
CA CYS A 41 5.85 11.43 5.46
C CYS A 41 6.02 12.91 5.82
N VAL A 42 7.02 13.60 5.26
CA VAL A 42 7.24 15.04 5.49
C VAL A 42 6.05 15.85 4.95
N ILE A 43 5.51 15.48 3.78
CA ILE A 43 4.30 16.13 3.24
C ILE A 43 3.11 15.88 4.18
N GLY A 44 2.95 14.66 4.69
CA GLY A 44 1.89 14.33 5.66
C GLY A 44 2.02 15.12 6.97
N GLN A 45 3.24 15.27 7.49
CA GLN A 45 3.52 16.10 8.67
C GLN A 45 3.26 17.58 8.41
N ALA A 46 3.61 18.10 7.24
CA ALA A 46 3.31 19.48 6.87
C ALA A 46 1.79 19.74 6.86
N ILE A 47 1.01 18.83 6.29
CA ILE A 47 -0.46 18.93 6.27
C ILE A 47 -1.02 18.86 7.70
N LEU A 48 -0.52 17.93 8.52
CA LEU A 48 -0.92 17.82 9.93
C LEU A 48 -0.64 19.10 10.71
N ASN A 49 0.55 19.67 10.58
CA ASN A 49 0.92 20.90 11.28
C ASN A 49 0.05 22.09 10.85
N ILE A 50 -0.30 22.20 9.55
CA ILE A 50 -1.21 23.23 9.06
C ILE A 50 -2.62 23.03 9.64
N CYS A 51 -3.11 21.80 9.71
CA CYS A 51 -4.42 21.51 10.30
C CYS A 51 -4.45 21.76 11.82
N GLU A 52 -3.38 21.41 12.55
CA GLU A 52 -3.25 21.70 13.97
C GLU A 52 -3.17 23.22 14.22
N ASP A 53 -2.44 23.98 13.39
CA ASP A 53 -2.35 25.45 13.48
C ASP A 53 -3.69 26.15 13.16
N MET A 54 -4.53 25.53 12.33
CA MET A 54 -5.91 25.96 12.08
C MET A 54 -6.86 25.65 13.26
N GLY A 55 -6.36 25.08 14.36
CA GLY A 55 -7.13 24.80 15.58
C GLY A 55 -7.93 23.51 15.53
N LEU A 56 -7.60 22.60 14.61
CA LEU A 56 -8.29 21.33 14.46
C LEU A 56 -7.74 20.28 15.44
N ASP A 57 -8.63 19.48 16.03
CA ASP A 57 -8.23 18.37 16.90
C ASP A 57 -7.30 17.38 16.16
N ARG A 58 -6.45 16.67 16.91
CA ARG A 58 -5.48 15.73 16.34
C ARG A 58 -6.12 14.61 15.53
N ASP A 59 -7.24 14.07 16.01
CA ASP A 59 -7.93 12.99 15.31
C ASP A 59 -8.56 13.51 14.00
N ALA A 60 -9.11 14.72 14.05
CA ALA A 60 -9.64 15.39 12.86
C ALA A 60 -8.52 15.72 11.85
N SER A 61 -7.39 16.26 12.31
CA SER A 61 -6.23 16.59 11.48
C SER A 61 -5.66 15.35 10.77
N ALA A 62 -5.58 14.21 11.45
CA ALA A 62 -5.18 12.93 10.86
C ALA A 62 -6.13 12.46 9.77
N GLY A 63 -7.44 12.64 9.97
CA GLY A 63 -8.47 12.39 8.95
C GLY A 63 -8.26 13.26 7.71
N TRP A 64 -8.09 14.57 7.89
CA TRP A 64 -7.86 15.51 6.78
C TRP A 64 -6.56 15.24 6.02
N CYS A 65 -5.47 14.95 6.73
CA CYS A 65 -4.20 14.56 6.13
C CYS A 65 -4.36 13.32 5.24
N SER A 66 -5.04 12.29 5.75
CA SER A 66 -5.29 11.06 4.99
C SER A 66 -6.14 11.31 3.73
N ILE A 67 -7.21 12.10 3.84
CA ILE A 67 -8.08 12.44 2.70
C ILE A 67 -7.30 13.21 1.62
N LEU A 68 -6.52 14.22 2.02
CA LEU A 68 -5.74 15.03 1.08
C LEU A 68 -4.67 14.21 0.36
N LEU A 69 -3.96 13.33 1.08
CA LEU A 69 -2.97 12.43 0.49
C LEU A 69 -3.59 11.42 -0.47
N ILE A 70 -4.75 10.85 -0.14
CA ILE A 70 -5.50 9.95 -1.04
C ILE A 70 -5.93 10.71 -2.28
N LEU A 71 -6.51 11.90 -2.14
CA LEU A 71 -6.96 12.72 -3.26
C LEU A 71 -5.81 13.07 -4.20
N ALA A 72 -4.68 13.55 -3.65
CA ALA A 72 -3.49 13.85 -4.43
C ALA A 72 -2.98 12.61 -5.18
N SER A 73 -2.96 11.44 -4.53
CA SER A 73 -2.58 10.18 -5.15
C SER A 73 -3.49 9.81 -6.32
N VAL A 74 -4.81 9.83 -6.13
CA VAL A 74 -5.78 9.47 -7.18
C VAL A 74 -5.69 10.42 -8.38
N LEU A 75 -5.50 11.72 -8.14
CA LEU A 75 -5.27 12.70 -9.21
C LEU A 75 -3.97 12.41 -9.98
N LEU A 76 -2.88 12.13 -9.28
CA LEU A 76 -1.60 11.74 -9.89
C LEU A 76 -1.70 10.42 -10.67
N THR A 77 -2.52 9.47 -10.21
CA THR A 77 -2.80 8.20 -10.90
C THR A 77 -3.59 8.45 -12.18
N GLY A 78 -4.63 9.29 -12.13
CA GLY A 78 -5.41 9.70 -13.30
C GLY A 78 -4.57 10.43 -14.36
N LEU A 79 -3.62 11.26 -13.94
CA LEU A 79 -2.65 11.95 -14.81
C LEU A 79 -1.48 11.06 -15.28
N ASN A 80 -1.49 9.76 -14.95
CA ASN A 80 -0.43 8.80 -15.29
C ASN A 80 0.98 9.18 -14.76
N LEU A 81 1.06 10.03 -13.74
CA LEU A 81 2.30 10.43 -13.08
C LEU A 81 2.65 9.50 -11.94
N TYR A 82 1.65 9.03 -11.19
CA TYR A 82 1.86 8.16 -10.03
C TYR A 82 2.60 6.85 -10.38
N PRO A 83 2.26 6.11 -11.47
CA PRO A 83 2.97 4.89 -11.82
C PRO A 83 4.46 5.11 -12.13
N LYS A 84 4.81 6.28 -12.68
CA LYS A 84 6.22 6.66 -12.94
C LYS A 84 6.97 6.93 -11.64
N LEU A 85 6.33 7.63 -10.70
CA LEU A 85 6.87 7.86 -9.36
C LEU A 85 7.00 6.55 -8.57
N ALA A 86 6.04 5.63 -8.70
CA ALA A 86 6.07 4.32 -8.08
C ALA A 86 7.19 3.43 -8.66
N LYS A 87 7.46 3.52 -9.97
CA LYS A 87 8.60 2.82 -10.60
C LYS A 87 9.95 3.33 -10.08
N PHE A 88 10.05 4.62 -9.77
CA PHE A 88 11.27 5.23 -9.23
C PHE A 88 11.45 5.00 -7.73
N GLY A 89 10.41 5.21 -6.94
CA GLY A 89 10.41 5.09 -5.47
C GLY A 89 10.17 3.67 -4.95
N GLY A 90 9.72 2.75 -5.81
CA GLY A 90 9.46 1.36 -5.45
C GLY A 90 8.53 1.24 -4.24
N ALA A 91 8.97 0.45 -3.25
CA ALA A 91 8.21 0.22 -2.01
C ALA A 91 7.90 1.52 -1.25
N GLY A 92 8.77 2.53 -1.30
CA GLY A 92 8.56 3.80 -0.58
C GLY A 92 7.33 4.58 -1.03
N THR A 93 6.89 4.39 -2.28
CA THR A 93 5.70 5.04 -2.85
C THR A 93 4.49 4.10 -2.88
N LEU A 94 4.72 2.78 -2.82
CA LEU A 94 3.66 1.76 -2.89
C LEU A 94 3.11 1.37 -1.51
N VAL A 95 3.91 1.42 -0.45
CA VAL A 95 3.52 1.00 0.91
C VAL A 95 2.63 2.02 1.63
N PRO A 96 2.84 3.36 1.52
CA PRO A 96 1.98 4.33 2.20
C PRO A 96 0.52 4.29 1.69
N ILE A 97 -0.39 4.96 2.41
CA ILE A 97 -1.82 5.11 2.03
C ILE A 97 -2.00 5.59 0.59
N THR A 98 -1.08 6.42 0.08
CA THR A 98 -1.08 6.88 -1.30
C THR A 98 -0.94 5.71 -2.30
N GLY A 99 -0.14 4.70 -1.97
CA GLY A 99 0.06 3.51 -2.80
C GLY A 99 -1.19 2.63 -2.86
N PHE A 100 -1.92 2.52 -1.74
CA PHE A 100 -3.22 1.88 -1.70
C PHE A 100 -4.26 2.63 -2.57
N ALA A 101 -4.28 3.97 -2.50
CA ALA A 101 -5.15 4.77 -3.37
C ALA A 101 -4.85 4.54 -4.85
N ASN A 102 -3.57 4.46 -5.24
CA ASN A 102 -3.18 4.13 -6.61
C ASN A 102 -3.56 2.70 -7.02
N SER A 103 -3.41 1.71 -6.13
CA SER A 103 -3.78 0.32 -6.44
C SER A 103 -5.29 0.14 -6.61
N VAL A 104 -6.11 1.01 -6.01
CA VAL A 104 -7.56 1.06 -6.24
C VAL A 104 -7.91 1.87 -7.49
N ALA A 105 -7.27 3.01 -7.72
CA ALA A 105 -7.59 3.91 -8.84
C ALA A 105 -7.12 3.37 -10.20
N ALA A 106 -5.95 2.72 -10.27
CA ALA A 106 -5.44 2.16 -11.51
C ALA A 106 -6.38 1.12 -12.16
N PRO A 107 -6.87 0.08 -11.46
CA PRO A 107 -7.83 -0.86 -12.03
C PRO A 107 -9.19 -0.21 -12.29
N ALA A 108 -9.58 0.84 -11.57
CA ALA A 108 -10.80 1.58 -11.86
C ALA A 108 -10.75 2.26 -13.24
N ILE A 109 -9.57 2.77 -13.63
CA ILE A 109 -9.34 3.39 -14.94
C ILE A 109 -9.21 2.31 -16.03
N GLU A 110 -8.46 1.24 -15.77
CA GLU A 110 -8.15 0.20 -16.76
C GLU A 110 -9.36 -0.68 -17.10
N PHE A 111 -10.10 -1.14 -16.08
CA PHE A 111 -11.24 -2.05 -16.23
C PHE A 111 -12.58 -1.31 -16.37
N HIS A 112 -12.55 0.01 -16.63
CA HIS A 112 -13.78 0.78 -16.89
C HIS A 112 -14.58 0.21 -18.07
N LYS A 113 -13.88 -0.35 -19.07
CA LYS A 113 -14.49 -0.95 -20.27
C LYS A 113 -15.24 -2.26 -19.99
N GLU A 114 -14.98 -2.92 -18.87
CA GLU A 114 -15.64 -4.17 -18.45
C GLU A 114 -16.93 -3.91 -17.64
N GLY A 115 -17.31 -2.64 -17.46
CA GLY A 115 -18.50 -2.21 -16.73
C GLY A 115 -18.29 -2.06 -15.23
N PHE A 116 -19.22 -1.36 -14.57
CA PHE A 116 -19.08 -0.97 -13.16
C PHE A 116 -19.14 -2.15 -12.18
N VAL A 117 -19.97 -3.15 -12.46
CA VAL A 117 -20.19 -4.27 -11.53
C VAL A 117 -19.15 -5.37 -11.74
N PHE A 118 -19.07 -5.93 -12.95
CA PHE A 118 -18.19 -7.06 -13.25
C PHE A 118 -16.71 -6.68 -13.45
N GLY A 119 -16.43 -5.47 -13.94
CA GLY A 119 -15.07 -4.95 -14.13
C GLY A 119 -14.55 -4.20 -12.92
N VAL A 120 -14.95 -2.92 -12.82
CA VAL A 120 -14.42 -1.97 -11.82
C VAL A 120 -14.67 -2.45 -10.39
N GLY A 121 -15.90 -2.84 -10.07
CA GLY A 121 -16.31 -3.27 -8.74
C GLY A 121 -15.56 -4.51 -8.25
N CYS A 122 -15.52 -5.58 -9.05
CA CYS A 122 -14.81 -6.81 -8.68
C CYS A 122 -13.30 -6.59 -8.46
N LYS A 123 -12.64 -5.77 -9.28
CA LYS A 123 -11.20 -5.52 -9.15
C LYS A 123 -10.85 -4.65 -7.95
N ILE A 124 -11.61 -3.58 -7.70
CA ILE A 124 -11.42 -2.76 -6.50
C ILE A 124 -11.70 -3.59 -5.23
N PHE A 125 -12.77 -4.39 -5.23
CA PHE A 125 -13.12 -5.23 -4.09
C PHE A 125 -12.08 -6.31 -3.81
N SER A 126 -11.37 -6.81 -4.82
CA SER A 126 -10.28 -7.76 -4.59
C SER A 126 -9.12 -7.17 -3.79
N ILE A 127 -8.95 -5.85 -3.82
CA ILE A 127 -7.91 -5.12 -3.08
C ILE A 127 -8.44 -4.62 -1.74
N ALA A 128 -9.63 -4.02 -1.72
CA ALA A 128 -10.24 -3.48 -0.51
C ALA A 128 -10.84 -4.57 0.41
N GLY A 129 -11.33 -5.68 -0.16
CA GLY A 129 -11.98 -6.78 0.55
C GLY A 129 -11.11 -7.40 1.64
N PRO A 130 -9.84 -7.79 1.36
CA PRO A 130 -8.92 -8.26 2.38
C PRO A 130 -8.69 -7.24 3.50
N VAL A 131 -8.51 -5.95 3.16
CA VAL A 131 -8.27 -4.89 4.16
C VAL A 131 -9.47 -4.73 5.09
N ILE A 132 -10.68 -4.71 4.54
CA ILE A 132 -11.92 -4.60 5.34
C ILE A 132 -12.11 -5.85 6.20
N LEU A 133 -11.96 -7.04 5.63
CA LEU A 133 -12.18 -8.30 6.34
C LEU A 133 -11.21 -8.45 7.53
N TYR A 134 -9.91 -8.33 7.28
CA TYR A 134 -8.91 -8.47 8.34
C TYR A 134 -8.97 -7.31 9.33
N GLY A 135 -9.23 -6.08 8.87
CA GLY A 135 -9.36 -4.91 9.75
C GLY A 135 -10.52 -5.04 10.74
N VAL A 136 -11.71 -5.39 10.26
CA VAL A 136 -12.90 -5.57 11.11
C VAL A 136 -12.74 -6.78 12.02
N PHE A 137 -12.25 -7.90 11.49
CA PHE A 137 -12.05 -9.12 12.27
C PHE A 137 -11.06 -8.91 13.42
N THR A 138 -9.88 -8.33 13.15
CA THR A 138 -8.89 -8.03 14.19
C THR A 138 -9.42 -7.03 15.21
N SER A 139 -10.16 -6.00 14.78
CA SER A 139 -10.78 -5.03 15.69
C SER A 139 -11.78 -5.69 16.64
N TRP A 140 -12.58 -6.64 16.16
CA TRP A 140 -13.51 -7.41 16.98
C TRP A 140 -12.79 -8.31 17.98
N VAL A 141 -11.75 -9.04 17.55
CA VAL A 141 -10.95 -9.90 18.43
C VAL A 141 -10.28 -9.09 19.54
N LEU A 142 -9.66 -7.95 19.21
CA LEU A 142 -9.02 -7.07 20.19
C LEU A 142 -10.05 -6.43 21.14
N GLY A 143 -11.19 -5.99 20.62
CA GLY A 143 -12.28 -5.42 21.43
C GLY A 143 -12.86 -6.44 22.41
N PHE A 144 -13.04 -7.69 21.98
CA PHE A 144 -13.49 -8.78 22.85
C PHE A 144 -12.45 -9.13 23.92
N GLY A 145 -11.16 -9.19 23.54
CA GLY A 145 -10.07 -9.40 24.50
C GLY A 145 -10.00 -8.30 25.57
N TYR A 146 -10.10 -7.03 25.16
CA TYR A 146 -10.14 -5.89 26.08
C TYR A 146 -11.35 -5.96 27.03
N TRP A 147 -12.52 -6.35 26.53
CA TRP A 147 -13.71 -6.52 27.35
C TRP A 147 -13.54 -7.59 28.44
N ILE A 148 -12.92 -8.73 28.11
CA ILE A 148 -12.58 -9.78 29.10
C ILE A 148 -11.58 -9.28 30.13
N LEU A 149 -10.51 -8.59 29.72
CA LEU A 149 -9.50 -8.04 30.61
C LEU A 149 -10.10 -7.06 31.63
N LYS A 150 -11.07 -6.24 31.18
CA LYS A 150 -11.82 -5.32 32.03
C LYS A 150 -12.72 -6.04 33.04
N ILE A 151 -13.33 -7.17 32.67
CA ILE A 151 -14.13 -8.01 33.59
C ILE A 151 -13.24 -8.62 34.69
N ILE A 152 -12.00 -8.98 34.34
CA ILE A 152 -11.03 -9.56 35.26
C ILE A 152 -10.31 -8.47 36.10
N ASN A 153 -10.63 -7.19 35.88
CA ASN A 153 -10.08 -6.04 36.61
C ASN A 153 -8.54 -5.92 36.50
N LEU A 154 -8.00 -6.42 35.38
CA LEU A 154 -6.57 -6.41 35.06
C LEU A 154 -6.18 -5.12 34.31
N VAL A 155 -7.19 -4.44 33.73
CA VAL A 155 -7.17 -3.11 33.08
C VAL A 155 -8.45 -2.36 33.47
#